data_AF-A0A846J844-F1
#
_entry.id   AF-A0A846J844-F1
#
_cell.length_a   1.000
_cell.length_b   1.000
_cell.length_c   1.000
_cell.angle_alpha   90.00
_cell.angle_beta   90.00
_cell.angle_gamma   90.00
#
_symmetry.space_group_name_H-M   'P 1'
#
loop_
_entity.id
_entity.type
_entity.pdbx_description
1 polymer ?
#
loop_
_entity_poly.entity_id
_entity_poly.type
_entity_poly.pdbx_seq_one_letter_code
_entity_poly.pdbx_strand_id
1 'polypeptide(L)'
;MSFQLPKFTPPDFTQDVLVKALDAKIGEVEKDGVAPQGFYITSVLPEYFKVKGKWILPAQTSLDCAAIVKDDNTVEIVEFRSLKIGDKVILGKSVDGSEGIYKYVEGFDNIPKVGFGRSVESSFSKDYKELYELLKYEKENNGHIVWVL
;
A
#
# COMPACT_ATOMS: atom_id res chain seq x y z
N MET A 1 -12.02 -23.30 14.28
CA MET A 1 -12.05 -22.89 12.86
C MET A 1 -10.62 -22.87 12.40
N SER A 2 -10.30 -23.53 11.29
CA SER A 2 -8.98 -23.43 10.67
C SER A 2 -8.74 -21.99 10.22
N PHE A 3 -7.54 -21.48 10.42
CA PHE A 3 -7.13 -20.19 9.89
C PHE A 3 -7.33 -20.12 8.37
N GLN A 4 -7.73 -18.96 7.86
CA GLN A 4 -7.84 -18.67 6.43
C GLN A 4 -7.20 -17.30 6.17
N LEU A 5 -6.33 -17.23 5.17
CA LEU A 5 -5.76 -15.96 4.74
C LEU A 5 -6.87 -15.01 4.25
N PRO A 6 -6.87 -13.73 4.69
CA PRO A 6 -7.77 -12.74 4.16
C PRO A 6 -7.61 -12.62 2.64
N LYS A 7 -8.72 -12.69 1.92
CA LYS A 7 -8.71 -12.48 0.48
C LYS A 7 -8.80 -10.99 0.19
N PHE A 8 -7.88 -10.50 -0.64
CA PHE A 8 -7.95 -9.15 -1.17
C PHE A 8 -8.93 -9.08 -2.35
N THR A 9 -9.83 -8.10 -2.31
CA THR A 9 -10.72 -7.75 -3.43
C THR A 9 -10.36 -6.33 -3.88
N PRO A 10 -9.93 -6.11 -5.14
CA PRO A 10 -9.57 -4.79 -5.62
C PRO A 10 -10.80 -3.87 -5.78
N PRO A 11 -10.59 -2.54 -5.88
CA PRO A 11 -11.66 -1.60 -6.20
C PRO A 11 -12.36 -1.93 -7.51
N ASP A 12 -13.64 -1.56 -7.60
CA ASP A 12 -14.34 -1.55 -8.87
C ASP A 12 -13.91 -0.35 -9.72
N PHE A 13 -12.95 -0.57 -10.61
CA PHE A 13 -12.43 0.46 -11.51
C PHE A 13 -13.40 0.90 -12.60
N THR A 14 -14.60 0.31 -12.69
CA THR A 14 -15.65 0.77 -13.60
C THR A 14 -16.44 1.96 -13.05
N GLN A 15 -16.24 2.29 -11.77
CA GLN A 15 -16.86 3.46 -11.15
C GLN A 15 -16.46 4.75 -11.86
N ASP A 16 -17.46 5.57 -12.16
CA ASP A 16 -17.34 6.80 -12.94
C ASP A 16 -16.25 7.74 -12.39
N VAL A 17 -16.12 7.85 -11.07
CA VAL A 17 -15.10 8.66 -10.39
C VAL A 17 -13.67 8.19 -10.70
N LEU A 18 -13.43 6.88 -10.77
CA LEU A 18 -12.11 6.30 -11.05
C LEU A 18 -11.82 6.27 -12.56
N VAL A 19 -12.85 6.11 -13.39
CA VAL A 19 -12.72 6.17 -14.86
C VAL A 19 -12.37 7.59 -15.31
N LYS A 20 -13.07 8.60 -14.78
CA LYS A 20 -12.89 10.03 -15.14
C LYS A 20 -11.72 10.71 -14.43
N ALA A 21 -11.12 10.06 -13.43
CA ALA A 21 -9.94 10.56 -12.75
C ALA A 21 -8.81 10.89 -13.72
N LEU A 22 -8.03 11.92 -13.41
CA LEU A 22 -6.84 12.27 -14.18
C LEU A 22 -5.68 11.32 -13.87
N ASP A 23 -4.73 11.23 -14.78
CA ASP A 23 -3.44 10.61 -14.47
C ASP A 23 -2.72 11.41 -13.37
N ALA A 24 -1.93 10.69 -12.57
CA ALA A 24 -1.13 11.28 -11.52
C ALA A 24 -0.14 12.29 -12.10
N LYS A 25 0.05 13.41 -11.39
CA LYS A 25 1.07 14.39 -11.74
C LYS A 25 2.45 13.82 -11.44
N ILE A 26 3.42 14.18 -12.27
CA ILE A 26 4.81 13.70 -12.15
C ILE A 26 5.74 14.90 -12.02
N GLY A 27 6.67 14.82 -11.08
CA GLY A 27 7.82 15.70 -10.96
C GLY A 27 9.11 14.90 -11.12
N GLU A 28 10.15 15.54 -11.64
CA GLU A 28 11.45 14.89 -11.80
C GLU A 28 12.38 15.22 -10.63
N VAL A 29 13.17 14.24 -10.21
CA VAL A 29 14.21 14.44 -9.21
C VAL A 29 15.37 15.21 -9.83
N GLU A 30 15.72 16.35 -9.23
CA GLU A 30 16.84 17.20 -9.66
C GLU A 30 18.13 16.94 -8.87
N LYS A 31 18.03 16.24 -7.74
CA LYS A 31 19.16 15.90 -6.87
C LYS A 31 18.95 14.54 -6.23
N ASP A 32 19.97 13.68 -6.32
CA ASP A 32 20.00 12.38 -5.64
C ASP A 32 19.57 12.52 -4.17
N GLY A 33 18.65 11.65 -3.76
CA GLY A 33 18.14 11.61 -2.39
C GLY A 33 17.03 12.62 -2.07
N VAL A 34 16.62 13.48 -3.02
CA VAL A 34 15.70 14.60 -2.76
C VAL A 34 14.46 14.52 -3.64
N ALA A 35 13.30 14.29 -3.02
CA ALA A 35 12.02 14.28 -3.71
C ALA A 35 11.62 15.70 -4.18
N PRO A 36 10.96 15.84 -5.34
CA PRO A 36 10.48 17.13 -5.85
C PRO A 36 9.37 17.71 -4.95
N GLN A 37 9.18 19.02 -5.03
CA GLN A 37 8.14 19.70 -4.27
C GLN A 37 6.75 19.13 -4.61
N GLY A 38 5.95 18.82 -3.57
CA GLY A 38 4.59 18.31 -3.73
C GLY A 38 4.51 16.80 -4.00
N PHE A 39 5.60 16.06 -3.80
CA PHE A 39 5.60 14.61 -3.85
C PHE A 39 4.56 14.00 -2.89
N TYR A 40 3.99 12.87 -3.30
CA TYR A 40 3.12 12.07 -2.46
C TYR A 40 3.95 11.21 -1.50
N ILE A 41 3.46 11.05 -0.25
CA ILE A 41 4.06 10.19 0.76
C ILE A 41 3.16 8.96 0.95
N THR A 42 3.72 7.78 0.73
CA THR A 42 2.99 6.52 0.83
C THR A 42 2.62 6.13 2.26
N SER A 43 1.58 5.31 2.38
CA SER A 43 1.16 4.70 3.65
C SER A 43 1.27 3.19 3.63
N VAL A 44 0.96 2.55 4.77
CA VAL A 44 0.92 1.08 4.90
C VAL A 44 -0.27 0.43 4.17
N LEU A 45 -1.20 1.23 3.64
CA LEU A 45 -2.44 0.76 3.03
C LEU A 45 -2.25 0.57 1.51
N PRO A 46 -3.10 -0.25 0.85
CA PRO A 46 -3.13 -0.33 -0.60
C PRO A 46 -3.39 1.03 -1.23
N GLU A 47 -2.46 1.48 -2.07
CA GLU A 47 -2.52 2.77 -2.76
C GLU A 47 -2.34 2.53 -4.25
N TYR A 48 -3.32 2.97 -5.04
CA TYR A 48 -3.32 2.88 -6.49
C TYR A 48 -2.93 4.21 -7.10
N PHE A 49 -2.19 4.15 -8.20
CA PHE A 49 -1.73 5.31 -8.94
C PHE A 49 -2.19 5.21 -10.39
N LYS A 50 -2.82 6.26 -10.91
CA LYS A 50 -3.28 6.30 -12.29
C LYS A 50 -2.16 6.77 -13.20
N VAL A 51 -1.66 5.87 -14.05
CA VAL A 51 -0.56 6.13 -14.99
C VAL A 51 -1.01 5.71 -16.38
N LYS A 52 -1.00 6.64 -17.34
CA LYS A 52 -1.45 6.43 -18.72
C LYS A 52 -2.84 5.77 -18.79
N GLY A 53 -3.78 6.29 -18.01
CA GLY A 53 -5.17 5.85 -17.95
C GLY A 53 -5.40 4.54 -17.16
N LYS A 54 -4.37 3.92 -16.57
CA LYS A 54 -4.49 2.66 -15.83
C LYS A 54 -4.19 2.86 -14.36
N TRP A 55 -5.02 2.27 -13.50
CA TRP A 55 -4.77 2.21 -12.06
C TRP A 55 -3.78 1.09 -11.75
N ILE A 56 -2.63 1.45 -11.19
CA ILE A 56 -1.52 0.56 -10.88
C ILE A 56 -1.40 0.42 -9.37
N LEU A 57 -1.40 -0.82 -8.88
CA LEU A 57 -0.99 -1.14 -7.51
C LEU A 57 0.50 -1.51 -7.54
N PRO A 58 1.37 -0.83 -6.78
CA PRO A 58 2.78 -1.21 -6.67
C PRO A 58 2.92 -2.64 -6.14
N ALA A 59 3.91 -3.38 -6.66
CA ALA A 59 4.18 -4.75 -6.21
C ALA A 59 4.66 -4.81 -4.74
N GLN A 60 5.30 -3.74 -4.28
CA GLN A 60 5.76 -3.56 -2.91
C GLN A 60 5.39 -2.15 -2.45
N THR A 61 5.02 -2.03 -1.18
CA THR A 61 4.75 -0.74 -0.55
C THR A 61 5.53 -0.64 0.77
N SER A 62 5.76 0.59 1.19
CA SER A 62 6.36 0.92 2.48
C SER A 62 5.78 2.25 2.97
N LEU A 63 5.78 2.45 4.28
CA LEU A 63 5.41 3.72 4.89
C LEU A 63 6.48 4.79 4.60
N ASP A 64 6.05 6.04 4.48
CA ASP A 64 6.93 7.22 4.39
C ASP A 64 7.94 7.17 3.24
N CYS A 65 7.50 6.69 2.08
CA CYS A 65 8.30 6.57 0.87
C CYS A 65 7.73 7.41 -0.29
N ALA A 66 8.51 7.54 -1.37
CA ALA A 66 8.09 8.14 -2.62
C ALA A 66 7.64 7.06 -3.61
N ALA A 67 6.64 7.38 -4.44
CA ALA A 67 6.23 6.54 -5.56
C ALA A 67 6.85 7.07 -6.86
N ILE A 68 7.61 6.22 -7.57
CA ILE A 68 8.22 6.56 -8.86
C ILE A 68 7.58 5.78 -10.01
N VAL A 69 7.43 6.43 -11.16
CA VAL A 69 6.92 5.82 -12.39
C VAL A 69 8.11 5.35 -13.24
N LYS A 70 8.16 4.06 -13.54
CA LYS A 70 9.17 3.46 -14.41
C LYS A 70 8.78 3.61 -15.88
N ASP A 71 9.73 3.38 -16.79
CA ASP A 71 9.51 3.57 -18.23
C ASP A 71 8.46 2.60 -18.83
N ASP A 72 8.27 1.44 -18.21
CA ASP A 72 7.20 0.48 -18.54
C ASP A 72 5.83 0.86 -17.95
N ASN A 73 5.74 2.00 -17.27
CA ASN A 73 4.55 2.54 -16.57
C ASN A 73 4.15 1.77 -15.32
N THR A 74 5.05 0.92 -14.79
CA THR A 74 4.88 0.40 -13.44
C THR A 74 5.22 1.46 -12.40
N VAL A 75 4.75 1.24 -11.17
CA VAL A 75 5.05 2.12 -10.04
C VAL A 75 5.88 1.35 -9.02
N GLU A 76 7.00 1.94 -8.64
CA GLU A 76 7.91 1.42 -7.62
C GLU A 76 7.89 2.37 -6.42
N ILE A 77 7.85 1.81 -5.21
CA ILE A 77 7.91 2.57 -3.97
C ILE A 77 9.36 2.55 -3.46
N VAL A 78 9.95 3.73 -3.29
CA VAL A 78 11.36 3.88 -2.93
C VAL A 78 11.52 4.86 -1.76
N GLU A 79 12.45 4.55 -0.86
CA GLU A 79 12.86 5.50 0.17
C GLU A 79 13.56 6.70 -0.47
N PHE A 80 13.48 7.88 0.16
CA PHE A 80 14.04 9.11 -0.41
C PHE A 80 15.53 9.00 -0.73
N ARG A 81 16.31 8.34 0.12
CA ARG A 81 17.76 8.10 -0.09
C ARG A 81 18.10 7.32 -1.37
N SER A 82 17.13 6.61 -1.93
CA SER A 82 17.28 5.80 -3.14
C SER A 82 16.93 6.56 -4.42
N LEU A 83 16.31 7.75 -4.30
CA LEU A 83 15.96 8.59 -5.45
C LEU A 83 17.21 9.03 -6.22
N LYS A 84 17.13 8.94 -7.55
CA LYS A 84 18.16 9.34 -8.51
C LYS A 84 17.66 10.46 -9.40
N ILE A 85 18.59 11.31 -9.82
CA ILE A 85 18.30 12.37 -10.80
C ILE A 85 17.59 11.77 -12.03
N GLY A 86 16.48 12.37 -12.43
CA GLY A 86 15.63 11.92 -13.53
C GLY A 86 14.53 10.93 -13.14
N ASP A 87 14.48 10.45 -11.89
CA ASP A 87 13.35 9.64 -11.41
C ASP A 87 12.05 10.46 -11.49
N LYS A 88 11.01 9.82 -12.02
CA LYS A 88 9.67 10.39 -12.21
C LYS A 88 8.81 10.14 -10.98
N VAL A 89 8.81 11.07 -10.03
CA VAL A 89 8.08 10.95 -8.76
C VAL A 89 6.64 11.42 -8.90
N ILE A 90 5.71 10.66 -8.33
CA ILE A 90 4.29 11.02 -8.26
C ILE A 90 4.07 12.17 -7.28
N LEU A 91 3.31 13.17 -7.72
CA LEU A 91 2.94 14.35 -6.96
C LEU A 91 1.45 14.34 -6.64
N GLY A 92 1.09 14.84 -5.47
CA GLY A 92 -0.31 15.00 -5.08
C GLY A 92 -0.51 14.95 -3.58
N LYS A 93 -1.73 15.31 -3.16
CA LYS A 93 -2.15 15.30 -1.75
C LYS A 93 -3.44 14.52 -1.55
N SER A 94 -4.34 14.56 -2.53
CA SER A 94 -5.62 13.87 -2.42
C SER A 94 -5.49 12.40 -2.75
N VAL A 95 -6.16 11.55 -1.96
CA VAL A 95 -6.10 10.08 -2.07
C VAL A 95 -7.46 9.46 -2.41
N ASP A 96 -8.41 10.28 -2.85
CA ASP A 96 -9.77 9.90 -3.27
C ASP A 96 -9.86 9.55 -4.76
N GLY A 97 -8.73 9.57 -5.46
CA GLY A 97 -8.62 9.31 -6.90
C GLY A 97 -8.62 10.56 -7.76
N SER A 98 -8.99 11.73 -7.23
CA SER A 98 -9.12 12.99 -7.99
C SER A 98 -7.81 13.47 -8.63
N GLU A 99 -6.67 13.21 -7.98
CA GLU A 99 -5.32 13.53 -8.47
C GLU A 99 -4.59 12.31 -9.05
N GLY A 100 -5.31 11.24 -9.39
CA GLY A 100 -4.68 10.00 -9.86
C GLY A 100 -4.01 9.18 -8.75
N ILE A 101 -4.33 9.45 -7.48
CA ILE A 101 -3.88 8.70 -6.31
C ILE A 101 -5.13 8.22 -5.56
N TYR A 102 -5.26 6.92 -5.33
CA TYR A 102 -6.43 6.32 -4.69
C TYR A 102 -6.02 5.36 -3.57
N LYS A 103 -6.31 5.74 -2.33
CA LYS A 103 -6.08 4.92 -1.13
C LYS A 103 -7.28 4.04 -0.88
N TYR A 104 -7.05 2.73 -0.81
CA TYR A 104 -8.12 1.75 -0.75
C TYR A 104 -8.04 0.90 0.52
N VAL A 105 -8.93 1.19 1.46
CA VAL A 105 -8.98 0.57 2.79
C VAL A 105 -9.99 -0.59 2.89
N GLU A 106 -10.85 -0.75 1.89
CA GLU A 106 -11.97 -1.70 1.93
C GLU A 106 -11.65 -3.03 1.25
N GLY A 107 -10.39 -3.23 0.85
CA GLY A 107 -10.01 -4.40 0.04
C GLY A 107 -9.93 -5.72 0.79
N PHE A 108 -10.04 -5.70 2.11
CA PHE A 108 -10.10 -6.92 2.92
C PHE A 108 -11.40 -6.93 3.71
N ASP A 109 -12.12 -8.05 3.62
CA ASP A 109 -13.30 -8.28 4.43
C ASP A 109 -12.91 -8.49 5.91
N ASN A 110 -13.78 -8.08 6.83
CA ASN A 110 -13.66 -8.39 8.25
C ASN A 110 -12.38 -7.87 8.94
N ILE A 111 -11.80 -6.76 8.50
CA ILE A 111 -10.73 -6.09 9.26
C ILE A 111 -11.28 -5.79 10.67
N PRO A 112 -10.71 -6.37 11.74
CA PRO A 112 -11.16 -6.09 13.09
C PRO A 112 -11.04 -4.59 13.33
N LYS A 113 -12.14 -3.93 13.72
CA LYS A 113 -12.08 -2.53 14.17
C LYS A 113 -11.19 -2.47 15.41
N VAL A 114 -9.93 -2.10 15.24
CA VAL A 114 -9.01 -1.85 16.33
C VAL A 114 -9.55 -0.67 17.14
N GLY A 115 -9.65 -0.81 18.47
CA GLY A 115 -9.66 0.39 19.33
C GLY A 115 -10.77 0.57 20.36
N PHE A 116 -11.75 -0.32 20.53
CA PHE A 116 -12.68 -0.21 21.67
C PHE A 116 -12.48 -1.33 22.69
N GLY A 117 -11.84 -1.00 23.81
CA GLY A 117 -11.75 -1.87 25.00
C GLY A 117 -10.60 -2.87 25.06
N ARG A 118 -9.63 -2.80 24.14
CA ARG A 118 -8.42 -3.65 24.18
C ARG A 118 -7.19 -2.78 24.40
N SER A 119 -6.60 -2.84 25.60
CA SER A 119 -5.29 -2.24 25.85
C SER A 119 -4.20 -3.01 25.12
N VAL A 120 -3.20 -2.31 24.60
CA VAL A 120 -2.00 -2.91 23.97
C VAL A 120 -1.16 -3.71 24.96
N GLU A 121 -1.36 -3.51 26.27
CA GLU A 121 -0.66 -4.20 27.35
C GLU A 121 -1.41 -5.47 27.81
N SER A 122 -2.63 -5.69 27.34
CA SER A 122 -3.46 -6.82 27.76
C SER A 122 -3.27 -8.03 26.85
N SER A 123 -2.96 -9.17 27.46
CA SER A 123 -2.90 -10.45 26.79
C SER A 123 -4.31 -11.07 26.67
N PHE A 124 -4.67 -11.54 25.48
CA PHE A 124 -5.96 -12.21 25.26
C PHE A 124 -5.74 -13.61 24.71
N SER A 125 -6.34 -14.62 25.34
CA SER A 125 -6.23 -16.03 24.90
C SER A 125 -6.68 -16.23 23.45
N LYS A 126 -7.59 -15.38 22.95
CA LYS A 126 -8.03 -15.38 21.55
C LYS A 126 -6.88 -15.09 20.59
N ASP A 127 -6.02 -14.12 20.90
CA ASP A 127 -4.93 -13.69 20.01
C ASP A 127 -3.85 -14.77 19.93
N TYR A 128 -3.53 -15.43 21.05
CA TYR A 128 -2.62 -16.58 21.04
C TYR A 128 -3.16 -17.76 20.24
N LYS A 129 -4.47 -18.01 20.31
CA LYS A 129 -5.10 -19.05 19.51
C LYS A 129 -5.03 -18.71 18.02
N GLU A 130 -5.30 -17.47 17.65
CA GLU A 130 -5.20 -17.00 16.27
C GLU A 130 -3.75 -17.09 15.74
N LEU A 131 -2.78 -16.66 16.54
CA LEU A 131 -1.35 -16.82 16.23
C LEU A 131 -0.99 -18.31 16.05
N TYR A 132 -1.41 -19.20 16.94
CA TYR A 132 -1.15 -20.63 16.82
C TYR A 132 -1.69 -21.22 15.51
N GLU A 133 -2.93 -20.90 15.16
CA GLU A 133 -3.54 -21.39 13.92
C GLU A 133 -2.86 -20.81 12.67
N LEU A 134 -2.45 -19.53 12.69
CA LEU A 134 -1.63 -18.91 11.65
C LEU A 134 -0.28 -19.63 11.48
N LEU A 135 0.45 -19.85 12.58
CA LEU A 135 1.75 -20.54 12.53
C LEU A 135 1.63 -21.95 11.96
N LYS A 136 0.56 -22.67 12.32
CA LYS A 136 0.27 -24.00 11.78
C LYS A 136 -0.05 -23.94 10.28
N TYR A 137 -0.89 -22.99 9.86
CA TYR A 137 -1.23 -22.76 8.46
C TYR A 137 0.01 -22.49 7.61
N GLU A 138 0.89 -21.57 8.04
CA GLU A 138 2.11 -21.24 7.30
C GLU A 138 3.02 -22.47 7.17
N LYS A 139 3.17 -23.28 8.22
CA LYS A 139 3.94 -24.52 8.18
C LYS A 139 3.38 -25.54 7.18
N GLU A 140 2.06 -25.67 7.10
CA GLU A 140 1.37 -26.61 6.20
C GLU A 140 1.40 -26.15 4.74
N ASN A 141 1.49 -24.83 4.49
CA ASN A 141 1.45 -24.23 3.15
C ASN A 141 2.82 -23.72 2.66
N ASN A 142 3.91 -24.16 3.30
CA ASN A 142 5.28 -23.81 2.94
C ASN A 142 5.58 -22.29 2.98
N GLY A 143 4.94 -21.60 3.93
CA GLY A 143 5.15 -20.19 4.22
C GLY A 143 6.33 -19.92 5.15
N HIS A 144 6.59 -18.64 5.42
CA HIS A 144 7.76 -18.19 6.17
C HIS A 144 7.36 -17.23 7.29
N ILE A 145 7.80 -17.53 8.52
CA ILE A 145 7.59 -16.69 9.70
C ILE A 145 8.93 -16.05 10.07
N VAL A 146 8.95 -14.72 10.17
CA VAL A 146 10.10 -13.95 10.60
C VAL A 146 9.84 -13.39 11.99
N TRP A 147 10.73 -13.68 12.95
CA TRP A 147 10.73 -13.09 14.28
C TRP A 147 11.75 -11.97 14.33
N VAL A 148 11.32 -10.77 14.72
CA VAL A 148 12.20 -9.65 15.03
C VAL A 148 12.17 -9.48 16.54
N LEU A 149 13.33 -9.68 17.18
CA LEU A 149 13.53 -9.61 18.63
C LEU A 149 14.41 -8.42 18.99
#